data_AF-A0A536HXE7-F1
#
_entry.id   AF-A0A536HXE7-F1
#
_cell.length_a   1.000
_cell.length_b   1.000
_cell.length_c   1.000
_cell.angle_alpha   90.00
_cell.angle_beta   90.00
_cell.angle_gamma   90.00
#
_symmetry.space_group_name_H-M   'P 1'
#
loop_
_entity.id
_entity.type
_entity.pdbx_description
1 polymer ?
#
loop_
_entity_poly.entity_id
_entity_poly.type
_entity_poly.pdbx_seq_one_letter_code
_entity_poly.pdbx_strand_id
1 'polypeptide(L)'
;MNAGGKSFSYLYGPRMVSGEPQGLNKGLLGFGSDQSRGTIDNVAIQVLPPQITLDTTEDFNDGAANLFTGTTTGTWAPTSADQRYSGTSTGTAAATKGIDLGTTPLQPESYIEYSTQARTAQMAGLVFDQYSANDYKFVAIDVAGQRIVVGHQDRIRGFVVEQTVAKTLLATTDYTLSLTLKGTSVAVTLNGTYVTSWGYNAPVADGSLGLFTKGGTSSFDNVHVRTNDPVFAASGNVLSGAVNTSQPLATEAMLASALTAAKSYWAARLGIPLSSLNYVRIAIADLPGTEIALTVGGTVYVDRDGGGGGWTTTTLNSVVQQELGHILGQN
;
A
#
# COMPACT_ATOMS: atom_id res chain seq x y z
N MET A 1 -23.41 -19.42 -4.81
CA MET A 1 -24.54 -19.72 -5.71
C MET A 1 -24.69 -18.55 -6.68
N ASN A 2 -24.62 -18.81 -7.98
CA ASN A 2 -24.85 -17.83 -9.03
C ASN A 2 -26.35 -17.82 -9.37
N ALA A 3 -27.01 -16.67 -9.24
CA ALA A 3 -28.36 -16.46 -9.77
C ALA A 3 -28.37 -15.23 -10.68
N GLY A 4 -28.36 -15.46 -11.99
CA GLY A 4 -28.91 -14.56 -13.01
C GLY A 4 -28.46 -13.09 -12.98
N GLY A 5 -27.15 -12.81 -12.92
CA GLY A 5 -26.65 -11.44 -13.08
C GLY A 5 -27.06 -10.47 -11.97
N LYS A 6 -27.61 -10.96 -10.85
CA LYS A 6 -27.88 -10.15 -9.67
C LYS A 6 -26.80 -10.38 -8.62
N SER A 7 -25.89 -9.42 -8.54
CA SER A 7 -25.01 -9.24 -7.38
C SER A 7 -25.89 -8.84 -6.18
N PHE A 8 -25.88 -9.64 -5.11
CA PHE A 8 -26.47 -9.21 -3.83
C PHE A 8 -25.43 -8.38 -3.07
N SER A 9 -25.12 -7.21 -3.60
CA SER A 9 -24.32 -6.19 -2.91
C SER A 9 -25.27 -5.07 -2.47
N TYR A 10 -25.58 -5.01 -1.18
CA TYR A 10 -26.34 -3.90 -0.60
C TYR A 10 -25.38 -2.99 0.17
N LEU A 11 -25.22 -1.76 -0.33
CA LEU A 11 -24.45 -0.73 0.35
C LEU A 11 -25.39 0.13 1.18
N TYR A 12 -25.20 0.15 2.50
CA TYR A 12 -25.88 1.12 3.34
C TYR A 12 -25.30 2.51 3.08
N GLY A 13 -26.19 3.50 2.95
CA GLY A 13 -25.77 4.90 2.90
C GLY A 13 -25.03 5.29 4.19
N PRO A 14 -24.06 6.22 4.12
CA PRO A 14 -23.37 6.70 5.31
C PRO A 14 -24.35 7.36 6.30
N ARG A 15 -24.05 7.24 7.58
CA ARG A 15 -24.73 8.02 8.61
C ARG A 15 -24.14 9.44 8.61
N MET A 16 -24.97 10.46 8.48
CA MET A 16 -24.51 11.85 8.59
C MET A 16 -24.46 12.29 10.06
N VAL A 17 -23.32 12.81 10.50
CA VAL A 17 -23.13 13.40 11.84
C VAL A 17 -22.47 14.76 11.67
N SER A 18 -23.16 15.84 12.07
CA SER A 18 -22.66 17.22 11.92
C SER A 18 -22.24 17.59 10.50
N GLY A 19 -22.95 17.07 9.48
CA GLY A 19 -22.62 17.31 8.07
C GLY A 19 -21.55 16.39 7.49
N GLU A 20 -20.87 15.58 8.32
CA GLU A 20 -19.85 14.64 7.88
C GLU A 20 -20.39 13.21 7.75
N PRO A 21 -20.13 12.51 6.63
CA PRO A 21 -20.52 11.12 6.47
C PRO A 21 -19.67 10.21 7.37
N GLN A 22 -20.31 9.21 7.95
CA GLN A 22 -19.67 8.23 8.83
C GLN A 22 -19.97 6.82 8.34
N GLY A 23 -18.96 5.95 8.38
CA GLY A 23 -19.10 4.52 8.08
C GLY A 23 -19.94 3.79 9.12
N LEU A 24 -20.37 2.58 8.78
CA LEU A 24 -21.19 1.72 9.65
C LEU A 24 -20.49 1.27 10.93
N ASN A 25 -19.15 1.38 10.99
CA ASN A 25 -18.34 1.05 12.15
C ASN A 25 -18.32 2.17 13.22
N LYS A 26 -19.13 3.23 13.07
CA LYS A 26 -19.23 4.33 14.05
C LYS A 26 -20.59 4.34 14.73
N GLY A 27 -20.64 3.83 15.96
CA GLY A 27 -21.85 3.77 16.78
C GLY A 27 -21.57 3.47 18.24
N LEU A 28 -22.62 3.55 19.06
CA LEU A 28 -22.57 3.08 20.44
C LEU A 28 -22.72 1.56 20.44
N LEU A 29 -21.87 0.87 21.21
CA LEU A 29 -22.13 -0.52 21.60
C LEU A 29 -22.99 -0.50 22.86
N GLY A 30 -24.01 -1.36 22.91
CA GLY A 30 -24.90 -1.44 24.06
C GLY A 30 -25.54 -2.81 24.21
N PHE A 31 -26.07 -3.05 25.39
CA PHE A 31 -26.83 -4.25 25.73
C PHE A 31 -28.29 -3.85 25.97
N GLY A 32 -29.22 -4.70 25.53
CA GLY A 32 -30.65 -4.52 25.75
C GLY A 32 -31.25 -5.76 26.38
N SER A 33 -32.25 -5.57 27.25
CA SER A 33 -33.17 -6.63 27.68
C SER A 33 -34.60 -6.23 27.35
N ASP A 34 -35.38 -7.16 26.80
CA ASP A 34 -36.82 -6.98 26.62
C ASP A 34 -37.57 -7.89 27.62
N GLN A 35 -38.50 -7.29 28.37
CA GLN A 35 -39.33 -7.94 29.40
C GLN A 35 -38.61 -8.95 30.33
N SER A 36 -37.34 -8.71 30.65
CA SER A 36 -36.51 -9.63 31.46
C SER A 36 -35.67 -8.86 32.47
N ARG A 37 -35.16 -9.59 33.49
CA ARG A 37 -34.16 -9.10 34.45
C ARG A 37 -32.86 -9.87 34.21
N GLY A 38 -31.77 -9.17 33.93
CA GLY A 38 -30.45 -9.75 33.76
C GLY A 38 -29.38 -8.90 34.42
N THR A 39 -28.33 -9.54 34.94
CA THR A 39 -27.09 -8.90 35.37
C THR A 39 -26.03 -9.15 34.32
N ILE A 40 -25.42 -8.08 33.83
CA ILE A 40 -24.26 -8.14 32.93
C ILE A 40 -23.08 -7.62 33.74
N ASP A 41 -22.04 -8.42 33.84
CA ASP A 41 -20.78 -8.08 34.52
C ASP A 41 -19.60 -8.57 33.68
N ASN A 42 -18.41 -8.02 33.90
CA ASN A 42 -17.18 -8.31 33.16
C ASN A 42 -17.25 -8.07 31.64
N VAL A 43 -17.93 -7.00 31.22
CA VAL A 43 -17.88 -6.57 29.81
C VAL A 43 -16.54 -5.89 29.54
N ALA A 44 -15.72 -6.52 28.70
CA ALA A 44 -14.58 -5.89 28.08
C ALA A 44 -14.87 -5.69 26.58
N ILE A 45 -14.68 -4.46 26.10
CA ILE A 45 -14.60 -4.18 24.67
C ILE A 45 -13.12 -4.04 24.35
N GLN A 46 -12.57 -5.01 23.65
CA GLN A 46 -11.19 -4.95 23.19
C GLN A 46 -11.20 -4.92 21.66
N VAL A 47 -10.80 -3.78 21.11
CA VAL A 47 -10.33 -3.75 19.72
C VAL A 47 -8.86 -4.12 19.80
N LEU A 48 -8.54 -5.39 19.51
CA LEU A 48 -7.15 -5.72 19.22
C LEU A 48 -6.83 -5.03 17.89
N PRO A 49 -5.86 -4.08 17.86
CA PRO A 49 -5.35 -3.62 16.58
C PRO A 49 -4.92 -4.85 15.80
N PRO A 50 -5.23 -4.95 14.49
CA PRO A 50 -4.58 -5.95 13.67
C PRO A 50 -3.07 -5.79 13.89
N GLN A 51 -2.38 -6.89 14.22
CA GLN A 51 -0.92 -6.84 14.32
C GLN A 51 -0.39 -6.58 12.92
N ILE A 52 -0.02 -5.32 12.67
CA ILE A 52 0.57 -4.91 11.41
C ILE A 52 1.95 -5.57 11.33
N THR A 53 2.14 -6.35 10.28
CA THR A 53 3.38 -7.08 9.98
C THR A 53 4.24 -6.32 8.99
N LEU A 54 3.65 -5.41 8.22
CA LEU A 54 4.37 -4.48 7.35
C LEU A 54 3.71 -3.10 7.42
N ASP A 55 4.52 -2.07 7.61
CA ASP A 55 4.16 -0.66 7.50
C ASP A 55 5.25 0.03 6.69
N THR A 56 4.99 0.37 5.43
CA THR A 56 6.02 0.89 4.51
C THR A 56 5.53 2.10 3.74
N THR A 57 6.41 3.08 3.56
CA THR A 57 6.16 4.31 2.80
C THR A 57 7.21 4.43 1.70
N GLU A 58 6.76 4.80 0.50
CA GLU A 58 7.59 5.33 -0.58
C GLU A 58 7.23 6.80 -0.76
N ASP A 59 8.22 7.67 -0.55
CA ASP A 59 8.06 9.13 -0.69
C ASP A 59 8.68 9.69 -1.98
N PHE A 60 9.44 8.87 -2.73
CA PHE A 60 10.08 9.22 -4.00
C PHE A 60 11.09 10.38 -3.90
N ASN A 61 11.48 10.80 -2.69
CA ASN A 61 12.39 11.94 -2.48
C ASN A 61 13.81 11.63 -2.95
N ASP A 62 14.18 10.35 -3.03
CA ASP A 62 15.48 9.91 -3.57
C ASP A 62 15.51 9.88 -5.11
N GLY A 63 14.39 10.19 -5.78
CA GLY A 63 14.26 10.16 -7.22
C GLY A 63 14.22 8.74 -7.79
N ALA A 64 13.96 7.73 -6.96
CA ALA A 64 13.64 6.37 -7.35
C ALA A 64 12.19 6.04 -6.98
N ALA A 65 11.80 4.78 -7.20
CA ALA A 65 10.45 4.28 -6.94
C ALA A 65 10.59 2.79 -6.64
N ASN A 66 11.12 2.49 -5.45
CA ASN A 66 11.87 1.27 -5.19
C ASN A 66 11.01 0.01 -5.22
N LEU A 67 9.77 0.14 -4.75
CA LEU A 67 8.78 -0.93 -4.80
C LEU A 67 7.96 -0.95 -6.09
N PHE A 68 8.04 0.09 -6.93
CA PHE A 68 7.27 0.22 -8.17
C PHE A 68 7.94 -0.51 -9.33
N THR A 69 8.02 -1.84 -9.21
CA THR A 69 8.60 -2.73 -10.24
C THR A 69 7.62 -3.73 -10.81
N GLY A 70 6.37 -3.71 -10.36
CA GLY A 70 5.31 -4.62 -10.83
C GLY A 70 4.76 -4.27 -12.21
N THR A 71 3.61 -4.89 -12.53
CA THR A 71 2.89 -4.74 -13.81
C THR A 71 2.77 -3.26 -14.21
N THR A 72 3.31 -2.92 -15.38
CA THR A 72 3.41 -1.53 -15.84
C THR A 72 2.66 -1.34 -17.16
N THR A 73 1.81 -0.32 -17.22
CA THR A 73 1.21 0.20 -18.46
C THR A 73 1.31 1.73 -18.46
N GLY A 74 1.40 2.32 -19.67
CA GLY A 74 1.72 3.73 -19.83
C GLY A 74 3.17 4.06 -19.48
N THR A 75 3.46 5.34 -19.27
CA THR A 75 4.80 5.83 -18.93
C THR A 75 4.83 6.28 -17.49
N TRP A 76 5.82 5.81 -16.74
CA TRP A 76 6.02 6.17 -15.34
C TRP A 76 7.46 6.56 -15.08
N ALA A 77 7.66 7.65 -14.35
CA ALA A 77 8.98 8.11 -13.98
C ALA A 77 8.95 8.93 -12.68
N PRO A 78 9.98 8.81 -11.83
CA PRO A 78 10.19 9.78 -10.77
C PRO A 78 10.53 11.15 -11.38
N THR A 79 10.07 12.20 -10.71
CA THR A 79 10.18 13.58 -11.16
C THR A 79 11.04 14.31 -10.14
N SER A 80 12.34 14.42 -10.41
CA SER A 80 13.31 14.98 -9.46
C SER A 80 13.06 16.45 -9.11
N ALA A 81 12.39 17.21 -9.98
CA ALA A 81 12.02 18.60 -9.73
C ALA A 81 10.97 18.75 -8.62
N ASP A 82 10.02 17.81 -8.55
CA ASP A 82 8.89 17.88 -7.62
C ASP A 82 8.98 16.84 -6.50
N GLN A 83 9.96 15.92 -6.54
CA GLN A 83 10.09 14.77 -5.65
C GLN A 83 8.82 13.91 -5.65
N ARG A 84 8.32 13.59 -6.85
CA ARG A 84 7.06 12.83 -7.02
C ARG A 84 7.18 11.80 -8.10
N TYR A 85 6.30 10.81 -8.04
CA TYR A 85 6.17 9.82 -9.10
C TYR A 85 5.10 10.21 -10.10
N SER A 86 5.47 10.38 -11.37
CA SER A 86 4.56 10.78 -12.43
C SER A 86 4.14 9.59 -13.27
N GLY A 87 2.84 9.45 -13.50
CA GLY A 87 2.24 8.47 -14.38
C GLY A 87 1.49 9.15 -15.52
N THR A 88 1.72 8.72 -16.76
CA THR A 88 1.04 9.24 -17.96
C THR A 88 0.36 8.11 -18.73
N SER A 89 -0.95 8.25 -18.93
CA SER A 89 -1.73 7.32 -19.76
C SER A 89 -1.49 7.53 -21.25
N THR A 90 -1.48 6.45 -22.02
CA THR A 90 -1.38 6.49 -23.48
C THR A 90 -2.78 6.36 -24.10
N GLY A 91 -3.21 7.37 -24.85
CA GLY A 91 -4.53 7.37 -25.48
C GLY A 91 -5.67 7.35 -24.46
N THR A 92 -6.65 6.47 -24.66
CA THR A 92 -7.83 6.36 -23.78
C THR A 92 -7.71 5.27 -22.72
N ALA A 93 -6.68 4.43 -22.78
CA ALA A 93 -6.46 3.38 -21.78
C ALA A 93 -5.96 3.98 -20.45
N ALA A 94 -6.22 3.30 -19.34
CA ALA A 94 -5.57 3.66 -18.08
C ALA A 94 -4.10 3.19 -18.09
N ALA A 95 -3.23 3.99 -17.48
CA ALA A 95 -1.90 3.59 -17.07
C ALA A 95 -1.94 3.07 -15.63
N THR A 96 -1.23 1.98 -15.38
CA THR A 96 -1.10 1.36 -14.06
C THR A 96 0.36 1.10 -13.75
N LYS A 97 0.75 1.29 -12.49
CA LYS A 97 2.06 0.87 -11.99
C LYS A 97 1.90 0.01 -10.75
N GLY A 98 2.20 -1.28 -10.89
CA GLY A 98 2.15 -2.23 -9.79
C GLY A 98 3.29 -2.03 -8.78
N ILE A 99 2.95 -2.27 -7.52
CA ILE A 99 3.87 -2.40 -6.40
C ILE A 99 4.26 -3.87 -6.27
N ASP A 100 5.55 -4.14 -6.08
CA ASP A 100 6.09 -5.45 -5.77
C ASP A 100 6.63 -5.44 -4.33
N LEU A 101 5.88 -6.06 -3.42
CA LEU A 101 6.23 -6.19 -2.01
C LEU A 101 7.20 -7.37 -1.74
N GLY A 102 7.80 -7.95 -2.78
CA GLY A 102 8.63 -9.15 -2.66
C GLY A 102 7.84 -10.46 -2.66
N THR A 103 6.51 -10.38 -2.60
CA THR A 103 5.59 -11.53 -2.62
C THR A 103 4.26 -11.13 -3.23
N THR A 104 3.68 -12.01 -4.05
CA THR A 104 2.32 -11.91 -4.56
C THR A 104 1.77 -13.32 -4.83
N PRO A 105 0.48 -13.59 -4.56
CA PRO A 105 -0.50 -12.70 -3.91
C PRO A 105 -0.31 -12.65 -2.39
N LEU A 106 -0.88 -11.61 -1.75
CA LEU A 106 -1.13 -11.62 -0.31
C LEU A 106 -2.29 -12.58 0.01
N GLN A 107 -2.42 -12.99 1.27
CA GLN A 107 -3.54 -13.83 1.72
C GLN A 107 -4.87 -13.10 1.50
N PRO A 108 -5.92 -13.77 0.96
CA PRO A 108 -7.21 -13.13 0.66
C PRO A 108 -7.89 -12.45 1.84
N GLU A 109 -7.63 -12.92 3.06
CA GLU A 109 -8.17 -12.38 4.31
C GLU A 109 -7.33 -11.25 4.93
N SER A 110 -6.17 -10.93 4.35
CA SER A 110 -5.29 -9.87 4.83
C SER A 110 -6.02 -8.51 4.85
N TYR A 111 -5.77 -7.77 5.92
CA TYR A 111 -6.18 -6.40 6.10
C TYR A 111 -5.13 -5.49 5.48
N ILE A 112 -5.55 -4.57 4.60
CA ILE A 112 -4.63 -3.61 3.97
C ILE A 112 -5.15 -2.18 4.18
N GLU A 113 -4.29 -1.30 4.69
CA GLU A 113 -4.45 0.15 4.56
C GLU A 113 -3.52 0.62 3.43
N TYR A 114 -4.08 1.30 2.44
CA TYR A 114 -3.34 1.70 1.26
C TYR A 114 -3.68 3.14 0.90
N SER A 115 -2.68 4.03 0.84
CA SER A 115 -2.91 5.45 0.56
C SER A 115 -1.86 6.07 -0.34
N THR A 116 -2.21 7.21 -0.94
CA THR A 116 -1.31 8.07 -1.71
C THR A 116 -1.79 9.52 -1.66
N GLN A 117 -0.86 10.46 -1.79
CA GLN A 117 -1.16 11.83 -2.19
C GLN A 117 -1.14 11.95 -3.71
N ALA A 118 -2.31 12.11 -4.33
CA ALA A 118 -2.46 12.22 -5.77
C ALA A 118 -2.86 13.64 -6.21
N ARG A 119 -2.27 14.09 -7.31
CA ARG A 119 -2.63 15.32 -8.02
C ARG A 119 -2.86 15.02 -9.50
N THR A 120 -3.96 15.50 -10.07
CA THR A 120 -4.34 15.25 -11.47
C THR A 120 -5.33 16.28 -11.98
N ALA A 121 -5.34 16.52 -13.30
CA ALA A 121 -6.42 17.25 -13.96
C ALA A 121 -7.52 16.32 -14.51
N GLN A 122 -7.30 15.01 -14.48
CA GLN A 122 -8.18 13.99 -15.06
C GLN A 122 -8.46 12.94 -13.98
N MET A 123 -8.05 11.69 -14.19
CA MET A 123 -8.24 10.62 -13.21
C MET A 123 -6.92 10.10 -12.65
N ALA A 124 -6.85 9.97 -11.33
CA ALA A 124 -5.72 9.40 -10.60
C ALA A 124 -6.19 8.61 -9.38
N GLY A 125 -5.47 7.57 -9.00
CA GLY A 125 -5.78 6.87 -7.76
C GLY A 125 -5.01 5.57 -7.56
N LEU A 126 -5.68 4.61 -6.96
CA LEU A 126 -5.11 3.37 -6.46
C LEU A 126 -5.73 2.18 -7.20
N VAL A 127 -4.87 1.25 -7.60
CA VAL A 127 -5.20 -0.08 -8.11
C VAL A 127 -5.00 -1.08 -6.98
N PHE A 128 -5.89 -2.06 -6.89
CA PHE A 128 -5.77 -3.19 -5.98
C PHE A 128 -6.37 -4.43 -6.64
N ASP A 129 -6.03 -5.59 -6.11
CA ASP A 129 -6.40 -6.88 -6.70
C ASP A 129 -6.02 -6.97 -8.19
N GLN A 130 -4.82 -6.52 -8.54
CA GLN A 130 -4.34 -6.57 -9.93
C GLN A 130 -3.73 -7.93 -10.26
N TYR A 131 -4.33 -8.60 -11.24
CA TYR A 131 -3.77 -9.81 -11.85
C TYR A 131 -3.07 -9.53 -13.18
N SER A 132 -3.49 -8.48 -13.90
CA SER A 132 -2.87 -8.12 -15.17
C SER A 132 -3.14 -6.66 -15.57
N ALA A 133 -2.62 -6.25 -16.73
CA ALA A 133 -2.84 -4.92 -17.31
C ALA A 133 -4.32 -4.60 -17.63
N ASN A 134 -5.20 -5.62 -17.72
CA ASN A 134 -6.61 -5.46 -18.02
C ASN A 134 -7.52 -6.27 -17.07
N ASP A 135 -7.00 -6.61 -15.88
CA ASP A 135 -7.72 -7.31 -14.82
C ASP A 135 -7.28 -6.77 -13.46
N TYR A 136 -8.07 -5.82 -12.92
CA TYR A 136 -7.81 -5.16 -11.64
C TYR A 136 -9.03 -4.40 -11.11
N LYS A 137 -9.03 -4.10 -9.81
CA LYS A 137 -9.98 -3.16 -9.18
C LYS A 137 -9.32 -1.81 -8.98
N PHE A 138 -10.12 -0.73 -8.93
CA PHE A 138 -9.58 0.62 -8.72
C PHE A 138 -10.51 1.52 -7.91
N VAL A 139 -9.88 2.50 -7.25
CA VAL A 139 -10.55 3.72 -6.77
C VAL A 139 -9.79 4.91 -7.32
N ALA A 140 -10.52 5.89 -7.88
CA ALA A 140 -9.90 7.06 -8.48
C ALA A 140 -10.63 8.36 -8.12
N ILE A 141 -9.83 9.41 -7.97
CA ILE A 141 -10.24 10.81 -8.04
C ILE A 141 -10.43 11.14 -9.51
N ASP A 142 -11.62 11.60 -9.90
CA ASP A 142 -11.95 12.06 -11.25
C ASP A 142 -12.28 13.55 -11.18
N VAL A 143 -11.26 14.38 -11.42
CA VAL A 143 -11.37 15.84 -11.34
C VAL A 143 -12.26 16.36 -12.45
N ALA A 144 -12.06 15.89 -13.69
CA ALA A 144 -12.88 16.32 -14.83
C ALA A 144 -14.37 15.98 -14.64
N GLY A 145 -14.67 14.83 -14.03
CA GLY A 145 -16.02 14.40 -13.69
C GLY A 145 -16.55 14.90 -12.33
N GLN A 146 -15.75 15.65 -11.57
CA GLN A 146 -16.07 16.14 -10.22
C GLN A 146 -16.62 15.04 -9.29
N ARG A 147 -15.90 13.92 -9.21
CA ARG A 147 -16.34 12.74 -8.46
C ARG A 147 -15.20 11.85 -7.98
N ILE A 148 -15.50 11.02 -6.98
CA ILE A 148 -14.72 9.83 -6.65
C ILE A 148 -15.43 8.62 -7.27
N VAL A 149 -14.67 7.74 -7.91
CA VAL A 149 -15.20 6.52 -8.54
C VAL A 149 -14.57 5.27 -7.94
N VAL A 150 -15.38 4.24 -7.76
CA VAL A 150 -14.94 2.87 -7.45
C VAL A 150 -15.35 1.99 -8.61
N GLY A 151 -14.46 1.10 -9.04
CA GLY A 151 -14.72 0.28 -10.21
C GLY A 151 -13.77 -0.88 -10.39
N HIS A 152 -13.81 -1.45 -11.58
CA HIS A 152 -12.89 -2.50 -12.00
C HIS A 152 -12.63 -2.41 -13.51
N GLN A 153 -11.52 -2.99 -13.92
CA GLN A 153 -11.17 -3.24 -15.31
C GLN A 153 -11.18 -4.76 -15.49
N ASP A 154 -11.98 -5.25 -16.45
CA ASP A 154 -11.93 -6.66 -16.85
C ASP A 154 -11.78 -6.79 -18.38
N ARG A 155 -11.38 -7.98 -18.83
CA ARG A 155 -11.10 -8.27 -20.25
C ARG A 155 -12.36 -8.21 -21.15
N ILE A 156 -13.54 -8.44 -20.59
CA ILE A 156 -14.81 -8.58 -21.32
C ILE A 156 -15.53 -7.23 -21.39
N ARG A 157 -15.72 -6.56 -20.24
CA ARG A 157 -16.48 -5.31 -20.12
C ARG A 157 -15.62 -4.07 -20.27
N GLY A 158 -14.30 -4.21 -20.12
CA GLY A 158 -13.39 -3.07 -20.12
C GLY A 158 -13.43 -2.32 -18.80
N PHE A 159 -13.36 -1.00 -18.86
CA PHE A 159 -13.35 -0.11 -17.70
C PHE A 159 -14.78 0.13 -17.20
N VAL A 160 -15.12 -0.41 -16.03
CA VAL A 160 -16.45 -0.32 -15.43
C VAL A 160 -16.39 0.51 -14.16
N VAL A 161 -17.22 1.56 -14.09
CA VAL A 161 -17.47 2.33 -12.86
C VAL A 161 -18.69 1.74 -12.17
N GLU A 162 -18.49 1.25 -10.96
CA GLU A 162 -19.54 0.61 -10.15
C GLU A 162 -20.24 1.61 -9.24
N GLN A 163 -19.47 2.54 -8.67
CA GLN A 163 -19.96 3.54 -7.75
C GLN A 163 -19.36 4.91 -8.06
N THR A 164 -20.19 5.94 -7.93
CA THR A 164 -19.81 7.34 -8.12
C THR A 164 -20.28 8.17 -6.93
N VAL A 165 -19.39 9.00 -6.38
CA VAL A 165 -19.73 9.98 -5.34
C VAL A 165 -19.29 11.37 -5.81
N ALA A 166 -20.23 12.30 -5.94
CA ALA A 166 -19.93 13.67 -6.34
C ALA A 166 -19.00 14.36 -5.32
N LYS A 167 -17.96 15.04 -5.81
CA LYS A 167 -17.01 15.81 -5.00
C LYS A 167 -16.51 17.03 -5.78
N THR A 168 -16.42 18.16 -5.09
CA THR A 168 -15.76 19.35 -5.66
C THR A 168 -14.25 19.17 -5.57
N LEU A 169 -13.62 18.97 -6.72
CA LEU A 169 -12.19 18.71 -6.87
C LEU A 169 -11.52 19.82 -7.70
N LEU A 170 -10.23 20.03 -7.50
CA LEU A 170 -9.39 20.99 -8.23
C LEU A 170 -8.13 20.32 -8.75
N ALA A 171 -7.73 20.67 -9.98
CA ALA A 171 -6.61 20.02 -10.67
C ALA A 171 -5.23 20.23 -10.02
N THR A 172 -5.08 21.33 -9.26
CA THR A 172 -3.82 21.74 -8.62
C THR A 172 -3.73 21.33 -7.15
N THR A 173 -4.74 20.62 -6.63
CA THR A 173 -4.81 20.23 -5.23
C THR A 173 -4.28 18.81 -5.04
N ASP A 174 -3.48 18.63 -3.99
CA ASP A 174 -3.13 17.30 -3.49
C ASP A 174 -4.25 16.72 -2.65
N TYR A 175 -4.67 15.51 -3.02
CA TYR A 175 -5.65 14.75 -2.29
C TYR A 175 -5.01 13.50 -1.72
N THR A 176 -5.15 13.30 -0.42
CA THR A 176 -4.83 12.02 0.22
C THR A 176 -5.99 11.07 -0.01
N LEU A 177 -5.85 10.16 -0.97
CA LEU A 177 -6.79 9.06 -1.20
C LEU A 177 -6.34 7.88 -0.35
N SER A 178 -7.24 7.32 0.46
CA SER A 178 -6.92 6.16 1.29
C SER A 178 -8.00 5.08 1.18
N LEU A 179 -7.53 3.83 1.12
CA LEU A 179 -8.33 2.63 1.04
C LEU A 179 -8.09 1.77 2.27
N THR A 180 -9.15 1.15 2.77
CA THR A 180 -9.07 0.03 3.69
C THR A 180 -9.68 -1.19 3.01
N LEU A 181 -8.88 -2.23 2.80
CA LEU A 181 -9.27 -3.47 2.14
C LEU A 181 -9.41 -4.57 3.18
N LYS A 182 -10.55 -5.27 3.18
CA LYS A 182 -10.77 -6.43 4.07
C LYS A 182 -11.82 -7.36 3.49
N GLY A 183 -11.47 -8.64 3.39
CA GLY A 183 -12.35 -9.65 2.81
C GLY A 183 -12.71 -9.27 1.38
N THR A 184 -13.99 -8.97 1.12
CA THR A 184 -14.47 -8.54 -0.21
C THR A 184 -14.81 -7.06 -0.28
N SER A 185 -14.47 -6.27 0.73
CA SER A 185 -14.91 -4.88 0.86
C SER A 185 -13.75 -3.89 0.79
N VAL A 186 -14.00 -2.74 0.16
CA VAL A 186 -13.15 -1.55 0.20
C VAL A 186 -13.89 -0.42 0.90
N ALA A 187 -13.24 0.27 1.83
CA ALA A 187 -13.67 1.57 2.34
C ALA A 187 -12.76 2.67 1.80
N VAL A 188 -13.33 3.80 1.43
CA VAL A 188 -12.64 4.92 0.78
C VAL A 188 -12.74 6.16 1.64
N THR A 189 -11.61 6.81 1.88
CA THR A 189 -11.54 8.16 2.45
C THR A 189 -10.79 9.10 1.51
N LEU A 190 -11.10 10.39 1.61
CA LEU A 190 -10.43 11.48 0.90
C LEU A 190 -10.08 12.55 1.93
N ASN A 191 -8.79 12.87 2.06
CA ASN A 191 -8.26 13.78 3.07
C ASN A 191 -8.70 13.41 4.50
N GLY A 192 -8.74 12.10 4.79
CA GLY A 192 -9.18 11.56 6.09
C GLY A 192 -10.70 11.50 6.30
N THR A 193 -11.50 12.11 5.42
CA THR A 193 -12.97 12.06 5.50
C THR A 193 -13.52 10.86 4.75
N TYR A 194 -14.44 10.11 5.36
CA TYR A 194 -15.12 8.99 4.71
C TYR A 194 -15.85 9.44 3.44
N VAL A 195 -15.72 8.66 2.35
CA VAL A 195 -16.41 8.92 1.08
C VAL A 195 -17.46 7.85 0.82
N THR A 196 -17.06 6.59 0.80
CA THR A 196 -17.93 5.46 0.47
C THR A 196 -17.30 4.14 0.89
N SER A 197 -18.07 3.07 0.81
CA SER A 197 -17.54 1.71 0.79
C SER A 197 -18.18 0.95 -0.36
N TRP A 198 -17.53 -0.12 -0.81
CA TRP A 198 -18.04 -0.97 -1.87
C TRP A 198 -17.71 -2.43 -1.59
N GLY A 199 -18.66 -3.30 -1.88
CA GLY A 199 -18.51 -4.74 -1.76
C GLY A 199 -18.36 -5.37 -3.14
N TYR A 200 -17.29 -6.15 -3.32
CA TYR A 200 -17.09 -7.02 -4.46
C TYR A 200 -17.58 -8.45 -4.14
N ASN A 201 -17.70 -9.27 -5.19
CA ASN A 201 -18.09 -10.68 -5.08
C ASN A 201 -16.88 -11.63 -5.00
N ALA A 202 -15.68 -11.07 -4.76
CA ALA A 202 -14.42 -11.78 -4.62
C ALA A 202 -13.54 -11.00 -3.63
N PRO A 203 -12.49 -11.63 -3.06
CA PRO A 203 -11.57 -10.93 -2.18
C PRO A 203 -10.92 -9.72 -2.85
N VAL A 204 -10.40 -8.79 -2.06
CA VAL A 204 -9.81 -7.53 -2.56
C VAL A 204 -8.32 -7.40 -2.28
N ALA A 205 -7.72 -8.38 -1.60
CA ALA A 205 -6.32 -8.35 -1.16
C ALA A 205 -5.44 -9.36 -1.91
N ASP A 206 -6.01 -10.29 -2.66
CA ASP A 206 -5.34 -11.46 -3.28
C ASP A 206 -4.78 -11.18 -4.69
N GLY A 207 -4.49 -9.92 -4.97
CA GLY A 207 -3.78 -9.47 -6.17
C GLY A 207 -2.90 -8.26 -5.84
N SER A 208 -2.13 -7.79 -6.82
CA SER A 208 -1.15 -6.73 -6.58
C SER A 208 -1.79 -5.37 -6.32
N LEU A 209 -1.11 -4.53 -5.54
CA LEU A 209 -1.44 -3.11 -5.36
C LEU A 209 -0.75 -2.27 -6.45
N GLY A 210 -1.21 -1.04 -6.67
CA GLY A 210 -0.56 -0.14 -7.62
C GLY A 210 -1.19 1.24 -7.74
N LEU A 211 -0.61 2.06 -8.60
CA LEU A 211 -1.11 3.40 -8.93
C LEU A 211 -1.88 3.38 -10.25
N PHE A 212 -2.83 4.31 -10.37
CA PHE A 212 -3.73 4.46 -11.51
C PHE A 212 -3.68 5.88 -12.07
N THR A 213 -3.49 6.03 -13.39
CA THR A 213 -3.69 7.29 -14.12
C THR A 213 -4.56 7.04 -15.35
N LYS A 214 -5.50 7.94 -15.66
CA LYS A 214 -6.27 7.87 -16.91
C LYS A 214 -6.64 9.25 -17.44
N GLY A 215 -6.47 9.44 -18.75
CA GLY A 215 -6.87 10.65 -19.48
C GLY A 215 -5.81 11.74 -19.53
N GLY A 216 -4.61 11.52 -18.98
CA GLY A 216 -3.54 12.50 -18.95
C GLY A 216 -2.36 12.08 -18.08
N THR A 217 -1.75 13.04 -17.42
CA THR A 217 -0.66 12.85 -16.46
C THR A 217 -1.16 13.15 -15.05
N SER A 218 -0.73 12.33 -14.10
CA SER A 218 -0.97 12.53 -12.66
C SER A 218 0.33 12.34 -11.90
N SER A 219 0.48 13.02 -10.77
CA SER A 219 1.60 12.84 -9.86
C SER A 219 1.15 12.24 -8.54
N PHE A 220 2.02 11.43 -7.96
CA PHE A 220 1.81 10.67 -6.73
C PHE A 220 2.98 10.93 -5.78
N ASP A 221 2.67 10.88 -4.50
CA ASP A 221 3.62 11.08 -3.41
C ASP A 221 3.11 10.32 -2.17
N ASN A 222 4.00 10.04 -1.22
CA ASN A 222 3.73 9.38 0.05
C ASN A 222 2.81 8.16 -0.13
N VAL A 223 3.23 7.21 -0.96
CA VAL A 223 2.49 5.96 -1.11
C VAL A 223 2.76 5.10 0.11
N HIS A 224 1.71 4.78 0.84
CA HIS A 224 1.81 4.11 2.14
C HIS A 224 0.97 2.85 2.14
N VAL A 225 1.60 1.74 2.53
CA VAL A 225 0.99 0.41 2.60
C VAL A 225 1.19 -0.14 4.00
N ARG A 226 0.08 -0.53 4.64
CA ARG A 226 0.11 -1.30 5.88
C ARG A 226 -0.68 -2.58 5.71
N THR A 227 -0.15 -3.69 6.21
CA THR A 227 -0.85 -4.96 6.16
C THR A 227 -0.54 -5.82 7.38
N ASN A 228 -1.44 -6.76 7.69
CA ASN A 228 -1.22 -7.81 8.68
C ASN A 228 -0.91 -9.17 8.03
N ASP A 229 -0.51 -9.18 6.76
CA ASP A 229 -0.21 -10.41 6.05
C ASP A 229 0.91 -11.20 6.75
N PRO A 230 0.71 -12.51 7.03
CA PRO A 230 1.68 -13.31 7.75
C PRO A 230 3.02 -13.48 7.02
N VAL A 231 3.08 -13.21 5.71
CA VAL A 231 4.35 -13.26 4.96
C VAL A 231 5.39 -12.26 5.45
N PHE A 232 4.95 -11.15 6.07
CA PHE A 232 5.83 -10.14 6.66
C PHE A 232 6.03 -10.32 8.17
N ALA A 233 5.49 -11.39 8.77
CA ALA A 233 5.74 -11.65 10.17
C ALA A 233 7.21 -12.07 10.37
N ALA A 234 7.86 -11.50 11.39
CA ALA A 234 9.24 -11.79 11.75
C ALA A 234 9.52 -13.31 11.80
N SER A 235 10.44 -13.80 10.97
CA SER A 235 10.95 -15.17 11.04
C SER A 235 12.08 -15.25 12.07
N GLY A 236 12.16 -16.32 12.87
CA GLY A 236 13.03 -16.43 14.06
C GLY A 236 14.55 -16.19 13.93
N ASN A 237 15.07 -15.86 12.74
CA ASN A 237 16.45 -15.42 12.49
C ASN A 237 16.50 -13.89 12.26
N VAL A 238 15.89 -13.12 13.18
CA VAL A 238 15.74 -11.67 13.02
C VAL A 238 17.02 -10.94 13.45
N LEU A 239 17.48 -9.97 12.66
CA LEU A 239 18.45 -9.00 13.12
C LEU A 239 17.80 -8.05 14.13
N SER A 240 18.43 -7.88 15.30
CA SER A 240 17.92 -7.04 16.39
C SER A 240 18.82 -5.83 16.64
N GLY A 241 18.19 -4.69 16.89
CA GLY A 241 18.86 -3.40 17.09
C GLY A 241 19.41 -3.22 18.50
N ALA A 242 20.38 -2.32 18.64
CA ALA A 242 20.85 -1.82 19.93
C ALA A 242 20.12 -0.52 20.29
N VAL A 243 19.79 -0.30 21.57
CA VAL A 243 19.08 0.90 22.02
C VAL A 243 20.03 2.11 22.08
N ASN A 244 20.24 2.79 20.96
CA ASN A 244 21.01 4.04 20.87
C ASN A 244 20.15 5.15 20.25
N THR A 245 19.49 5.97 21.06
CA THR A 245 18.47 6.92 20.56
C THR A 245 19.01 8.22 19.95
N SER A 246 20.30 8.31 19.60
CA SER A 246 20.93 9.53 19.06
C SER A 246 21.29 9.45 17.58
N GLN A 247 21.08 8.31 16.93
CA GLN A 247 21.37 8.13 15.52
C GLN A 247 20.17 8.56 14.65
N PRO A 248 20.41 9.01 13.41
CA PRO A 248 19.33 9.42 12.51
C PRO A 248 18.45 8.21 12.11
N LEU A 249 17.20 8.51 11.73
CA LEU A 249 16.32 7.56 11.06
C LEU A 249 16.85 7.22 9.67
N ALA A 250 16.49 6.05 9.16
CA ALA A 250 16.76 5.68 7.78
C ALA A 250 16.05 6.64 6.81
N THR A 251 16.73 6.99 5.73
CA THR A 251 16.16 7.71 4.58
C THR A 251 16.38 6.89 3.31
N GLU A 252 15.53 7.08 2.30
CA GLU A 252 15.64 6.34 1.04
C GLU A 252 17.03 6.55 0.38
N ALA A 253 17.57 7.77 0.46
CA ALA A 253 18.92 8.07 0.00
C ALA A 253 20.04 7.26 0.73
N MET A 254 19.88 7.04 2.04
CA MET A 254 20.80 6.17 2.80
C MET A 254 20.71 4.73 2.33
N LEU A 255 19.49 4.22 2.10
CA LEU A 255 19.23 2.88 1.59
C LEU A 255 19.79 2.69 0.17
N ALA A 256 19.63 3.66 -0.73
CA ALA A 256 20.16 3.60 -2.09
C ALA A 256 21.69 3.44 -2.11
N SER A 257 22.38 4.17 -1.23
CA SER A 257 23.83 4.07 -1.05
C SER A 257 24.24 2.70 -0.50
N ALA A 258 23.52 2.22 0.53
CA ALA A 258 23.79 0.93 1.15
C ALA A 258 23.54 -0.25 0.19
N LEU A 259 22.45 -0.21 -0.58
CA LEU A 259 22.13 -1.24 -1.57
C LEU A 259 23.18 -1.29 -2.69
N THR A 260 23.65 -0.13 -3.14
CA THR A 260 24.72 -0.06 -4.16
C THR A 260 26.02 -0.70 -3.65
N ALA A 261 26.40 -0.42 -2.41
CA ALA A 261 27.58 -1.01 -1.77
C ALA A 261 27.42 -2.54 -1.61
N ALA A 262 26.26 -3.00 -1.12
CA ALA A 262 25.96 -4.41 -0.94
C ALA A 262 25.97 -5.18 -2.28
N LYS A 263 25.33 -4.64 -3.33
CA LYS A 263 25.34 -5.24 -4.68
C LYS A 263 26.76 -5.37 -5.22
N SER A 264 27.58 -4.34 -5.05
CA SER A 264 28.98 -4.35 -5.49
C SER A 264 29.80 -5.39 -4.74
N TYR A 265 29.62 -5.50 -3.42
CA TYR A 265 30.28 -6.50 -2.59
C TYR A 265 29.96 -7.93 -3.05
N TRP A 266 28.67 -8.26 -3.19
CA TRP A 266 28.25 -9.61 -3.56
C TRP A 266 28.57 -9.97 -5.01
N ALA A 267 28.46 -9.01 -5.94
CA ALA A 267 28.88 -9.21 -7.33
C ALA A 267 30.36 -9.59 -7.41
N ALA A 268 31.23 -8.88 -6.69
CA ALA A 268 32.65 -9.19 -6.63
C ALA A 268 32.93 -10.53 -5.93
N ARG A 269 32.25 -10.80 -4.80
CA ARG A 269 32.44 -12.02 -4.01
C ARG A 269 32.05 -13.29 -4.76
N LEU A 270 30.97 -13.24 -5.53
CA LEU A 270 30.43 -14.38 -6.28
C LEU A 270 30.93 -14.44 -7.73
N GLY A 271 31.61 -13.40 -8.22
CA GLY A 271 32.05 -13.31 -9.62
C GLY A 271 30.90 -13.19 -10.61
N ILE A 272 29.79 -12.54 -10.22
CA ILE A 272 28.59 -12.36 -11.05
C ILE A 272 28.44 -10.90 -11.50
N PRO A 273 27.81 -10.62 -12.66
CA PRO A 273 27.57 -9.25 -13.08
C PRO A 273 26.49 -8.59 -12.22
N LEU A 274 26.62 -7.27 -11.98
CA LEU A 274 25.65 -6.46 -11.22
C LEU A 274 24.21 -6.57 -11.75
N SER A 275 24.04 -6.78 -13.06
CA SER A 275 22.73 -6.98 -13.69
C SER A 275 21.98 -8.19 -13.14
N SER A 276 22.69 -9.19 -12.62
CA SER A 276 22.10 -10.36 -11.95
C SER A 276 21.37 -9.96 -10.66
N LEU A 277 21.65 -8.79 -10.10
CA LEU A 277 21.08 -8.27 -8.85
C LEU A 277 20.02 -7.17 -9.11
N ASN A 278 19.58 -6.99 -10.36
CA ASN A 278 18.57 -5.97 -10.71
C ASN A 278 17.20 -6.26 -10.10
N TYR A 279 16.90 -7.51 -9.76
CA TYR A 279 15.64 -7.89 -9.11
C TYR A 279 15.59 -7.52 -7.62
N VAL A 280 16.74 -7.20 -7.02
CA VAL A 280 16.82 -6.87 -5.59
C VAL A 280 16.38 -5.44 -5.35
N ARG A 281 15.44 -5.29 -4.42
CA ARG A 281 14.85 -4.03 -3.98
C ARG A 281 15.13 -3.76 -2.51
N ILE A 282 15.01 -2.51 -2.12
CA ILE A 282 15.13 -2.07 -0.73
C ILE A 282 14.06 -1.02 -0.43
N ALA A 283 13.45 -1.08 0.74
CA ALA A 283 12.44 -0.11 1.19
C ALA A 283 12.54 0.12 2.70
N ILE A 284 12.04 1.27 3.14
CA ILE A 284 11.87 1.56 4.57
C ILE A 284 10.57 0.93 5.05
N ALA A 285 10.61 0.30 6.22
CA ALA A 285 9.42 -0.12 6.94
C ALA A 285 9.50 0.29 8.42
N ASP A 286 8.37 0.38 9.10
CA ASP A 286 8.33 0.35 10.57
C ASP A 286 8.08 -1.11 11.00
N LEU A 287 9.14 -1.80 11.43
CA LEU A 287 9.12 -3.22 11.76
C LEU A 287 8.78 -3.45 13.25
N PRO A 288 8.17 -4.59 13.62
CA PRO A 288 7.72 -4.80 14.98
C PRO A 288 8.89 -5.05 15.96
N GLY A 289 8.80 -4.44 17.14
CA GLY A 289 9.72 -4.71 18.24
C GLY A 289 11.11 -4.11 18.03
N THR A 290 12.14 -4.96 18.01
CA THR A 290 13.55 -4.56 17.82
C THR A 290 14.13 -5.03 16.49
N GLU A 291 13.28 -5.54 15.59
CA GLU A 291 13.66 -6.00 14.25
C GLU A 291 14.21 -4.82 13.44
N ILE A 292 15.39 -5.00 12.84
CA ILE A 292 16.05 -3.91 12.08
C ILE A 292 16.02 -4.11 10.57
N ALA A 293 15.77 -5.34 10.13
CA ALA A 293 15.52 -5.65 8.73
C ALA A 293 14.77 -6.97 8.56
N LEU A 294 14.02 -7.06 7.47
CA LEU A 294 13.26 -8.22 7.03
C LEU A 294 13.46 -8.42 5.53
N THR A 295 13.74 -9.65 5.11
CA THR A 295 13.81 -10.00 3.68
C THR A 295 12.60 -10.83 3.26
N VAL A 296 11.86 -10.36 2.26
CA VAL A 296 10.75 -11.10 1.63
C VAL A 296 11.00 -11.20 0.13
N GLY A 297 11.18 -12.42 -0.37
CA GLY A 297 11.54 -12.67 -1.77
C GLY A 297 12.82 -11.90 -2.15
N GLY A 298 12.71 -11.00 -3.13
CA GLY A 298 13.81 -10.13 -3.56
C GLY A 298 13.85 -8.75 -2.90
N THR A 299 13.03 -8.49 -1.87
CA THR A 299 12.90 -7.18 -1.24
C THR A 299 13.46 -7.20 0.18
N VAL A 300 14.36 -6.27 0.47
CA VAL A 300 14.86 -5.99 1.83
C VAL A 300 14.09 -4.81 2.41
N TYR A 301 13.37 -5.03 3.49
CA TYR A 301 12.77 -3.99 4.32
C TYR A 301 13.74 -3.63 5.43
N VAL A 302 14.11 -2.37 5.53
CA VAL A 302 14.97 -1.85 6.61
C VAL A 302 14.09 -1.04 7.55
N ASP A 303 14.23 -1.33 8.85
CA ASP A 303 13.47 -0.61 9.87
C ASP A 303 13.85 0.88 9.92
N ARG A 304 12.85 1.76 10.01
CA ARG A 304 13.06 3.21 9.95
C ARG A 304 13.93 3.71 11.10
N ASP A 305 13.71 3.22 12.32
CA ASP A 305 14.41 3.68 13.51
C ASP A 305 15.48 2.73 14.02
N GLY A 306 15.79 1.67 13.25
CA GLY A 306 16.80 0.67 13.59
C GLY A 306 16.47 -0.07 14.88
N GLY A 307 15.20 -0.34 15.15
CA GLY A 307 14.72 -0.93 16.40
C GLY A 307 14.93 0.00 17.61
N GLY A 308 14.78 1.30 17.39
CA GLY A 308 15.03 2.40 18.34
C GLY A 308 16.49 2.84 18.46
N GLY A 309 17.40 2.26 17.67
CA GLY A 309 18.85 2.53 17.68
C GLY A 309 19.37 3.54 16.66
N GLY A 310 18.53 3.93 15.71
CA GLY A 310 18.85 4.64 14.49
C GLY A 310 19.97 3.99 13.67
N TRP A 311 20.46 4.73 12.67
CA TRP A 311 21.41 4.20 11.69
C TRP A 311 22.68 5.02 11.57
N THR A 312 23.82 4.34 11.66
CA THR A 312 25.09 4.84 11.11
C THR A 312 25.28 4.28 9.70
N THR A 313 26.09 4.92 8.87
CA THR A 313 26.45 4.37 7.54
C THR A 313 27.03 2.96 7.67
N THR A 314 27.85 2.70 8.69
CA THR A 314 28.46 1.39 8.92
C THR A 314 27.43 0.32 9.27
N THR A 315 26.54 0.61 10.22
CA THR A 315 25.51 -0.36 10.66
C THR A 315 24.52 -0.64 9.54
N LEU A 316 24.07 0.39 8.82
CA LEU A 316 23.16 0.22 7.69
C LEU A 316 23.79 -0.61 6.57
N ASN A 317 25.03 -0.31 6.17
CA ASN A 317 25.73 -1.08 5.15
C ASN A 317 25.90 -2.54 5.54
N SER A 318 26.23 -2.81 6.82
CA SER A 318 26.37 -4.17 7.32
C SER A 318 25.06 -4.96 7.24
N VAL A 319 23.96 -4.34 7.68
CA VAL A 319 22.62 -4.98 7.66
C VAL A 319 22.19 -5.25 6.23
N VAL A 320 22.25 -4.24 5.35
CA VAL A 320 21.84 -4.41 3.93
C VAL A 320 22.70 -5.44 3.21
N GLN A 321 24.01 -5.47 3.49
CA GLN A 321 24.90 -6.49 2.94
C GLN A 321 24.51 -7.89 3.42
N GLN A 322 24.20 -8.07 4.70
CA GLN A 322 23.79 -9.34 5.26
C GLN A 322 22.45 -9.82 4.66
N GLU A 323 21.44 -8.95 4.60
CA GLU A 323 20.14 -9.29 4.03
C GLU A 323 20.22 -9.65 2.54
N LEU A 324 21.05 -8.94 1.78
CA LEU A 324 21.33 -9.33 0.40
C LEU A 324 22.03 -10.71 0.32
N GLY A 325 22.85 -11.05 1.32
CA GLY A 325 23.40 -12.40 1.47
C GLY A 325 22.30 -13.45 1.59
N HIS A 326 21.31 -13.22 2.45
CA HIS A 326 20.16 -14.12 2.62
C HIS A 326 19.40 -14.34 1.31
N ILE A 327 19.16 -13.29 0.53
CA ILE A 327 18.54 -13.39 -0.82
C ILE A 327 19.35 -14.31 -1.74
N LEU A 328 20.68 -14.25 -1.64
CA LEU A 328 21.62 -15.03 -2.46
C LEU A 328 21.92 -16.42 -1.88
N GLY A 329 21.27 -16.81 -0.79
CA GLY A 329 21.52 -18.08 -0.09
C GLY A 329 22.89 -18.15 0.57
N GLN A 330 23.45 -17.01 0.97
CA GLN A 330 24.73 -16.88 1.65
C GLN A 330 24.49 -16.43 3.10
N ASN A 331 25.14 -17.10 4.06
CA ASN A 331 25.11 -16.75 5.49
C ASN A 331 26.47 -16.23 5.95
#